data_AF-D7G0N0-F1
#
_entry.id   AF-D7G0N0-F1
#
_cell.length_a   1.000
_cell.length_b   1.000
_cell.length_c   1.000
_cell.angle_alpha   90.00
_cell.angle_beta   90.00
_cell.angle_gamma   90.00
#
_symmetry.space_group_name_H-M   'P 1'
#
loop_
_entity.id
_entity.type
_entity.pdbx_description
1 polymer ?
#
loop_
_entity_poly.entity_id
_entity_poly.type
_entity_poly.pdbx_seq_one_letter_code
_entity_poly.pdbx_strand_id
1 'polypeptide(L)'
;MAESIYNLLPEIKEETVKPPMYKATFDHSRKVPYSTFDQRKAKGGMFGIKEGKRSTEPRHFLRVGEGTEARRRAGKRPELPKIVHGLGGSGGGAARSGSSAGWASRGPTGMKRGLQLLPARMKPPVPRRGERPTMGLHSAKNFVTSNAVETILAVPANRRRPPIDYLKKEDFGRVPDYLAQVQAEVRAENEMVEEFVREQMGISAIAKEEIPEMPSEEQAELVDKLKAKWDDVNCR
;
A
#
# COMPACT_ATOMS: atom_id res chain seq x y z
N MET A 1 -1.01 -22.57 -53.06
CA MET A 1 -1.39 -21.19 -52.67
C MET A 1 -1.32 -20.35 -53.94
N ALA A 2 -2.39 -19.64 -54.28
CA ALA A 2 -2.40 -18.82 -55.49
C ALA A 2 -1.41 -17.66 -55.34
N GLU A 3 -0.48 -17.52 -56.28
CA GLU A 3 0.47 -16.42 -56.32
C GLU A 3 -0.30 -15.14 -56.66
N SER A 4 -0.31 -14.20 -55.73
CA SER A 4 -0.99 -12.91 -55.85
C SER A 4 0.04 -11.80 -55.77
N ILE A 5 -0.03 -10.83 -56.70
CA ILE A 5 0.85 -9.66 -56.72
C ILE A 5 0.78 -8.90 -55.39
N TYR A 6 -0.35 -8.98 -54.69
CA TYR A 6 -0.56 -8.37 -53.38
C TYR A 6 0.25 -9.02 -52.24
N ASN A 7 0.81 -10.22 -52.43
CA ASN A 7 1.67 -10.90 -51.44
C ASN A 7 3.15 -10.54 -51.59
N LEU A 8 3.52 -9.73 -52.58
CA LEU A 8 4.91 -9.29 -52.81
C LEU A 8 5.37 -8.22 -51.82
N LEU A 9 4.44 -7.50 -51.20
CA LEU A 9 4.74 -6.52 -50.16
C LEU A 9 4.62 -7.19 -48.80
N PRO A 10 5.68 -7.20 -47.98
CA PRO A 10 5.59 -7.74 -46.63
C PRO A 10 4.58 -6.91 -45.83
N GLU A 11 3.67 -7.59 -45.14
CA GLU A 11 2.75 -6.96 -44.21
C GLU A 11 3.57 -6.37 -43.05
N ILE A 12 3.62 -5.04 -42.95
CA ILE A 12 4.34 -4.33 -41.90
C ILE A 12 3.57 -4.55 -40.60
N LYS A 13 4.03 -5.51 -39.79
CA LYS A 13 3.50 -5.74 -38.45
C LYS A 13 3.97 -4.61 -37.55
N GLU A 14 3.08 -3.70 -37.17
CA GLU A 14 3.38 -2.66 -36.20
C GLU A 14 3.72 -3.31 -34.84
N GLU A 15 4.98 -3.21 -34.41
CA GLU A 15 5.38 -3.69 -33.09
C GLU A 15 4.73 -2.83 -32.01
N THR A 16 3.92 -3.45 -31.16
CA THR A 16 3.27 -2.73 -30.05
C THR A 16 4.33 -2.33 -29.01
N VAL A 17 4.54 -1.03 -28.82
CA VAL A 17 5.44 -0.50 -27.78
C VAL A 17 4.83 -0.78 -26.40
N LYS A 18 5.58 -1.46 -25.53
CA LYS A 18 5.14 -1.73 -24.15
C LYS A 18 4.94 -0.41 -23.40
N PRO A 19 3.86 -0.26 -22.62
CA PRO A 19 3.65 0.95 -21.85
C PRO A 19 4.78 1.15 -20.83
N PRO A 20 5.13 2.40 -20.48
CA PRO A 20 6.13 2.67 -19.47
C PRO A 20 5.73 2.04 -18.14
N MET A 21 6.73 1.52 -17.42
CA MET A 21 6.52 0.91 -16.10
C MET A 21 5.87 1.91 -15.14
N TYR A 22 4.82 1.47 -14.45
CA TYR A 22 4.13 2.29 -13.45
C TYR A 22 5.10 2.73 -12.35
N LYS A 23 5.19 4.05 -12.11
CA LYS A 23 5.90 4.62 -10.97
C LYS A 23 4.88 5.06 -9.92
N ALA A 24 4.96 4.47 -8.74
CA ALA A 24 4.11 4.85 -7.62
C ALA A 24 4.28 6.33 -7.29
N THR A 25 3.19 6.99 -6.87
CA THR A 25 3.19 8.39 -6.43
C THR A 25 3.85 8.59 -5.07
N PHE A 26 4.23 7.50 -4.40
CA PHE A 26 4.84 7.53 -3.09
C PHE A 26 6.34 7.86 -3.19
N ASP A 27 6.74 8.95 -2.51
CA ASP A 27 8.14 9.32 -2.37
C ASP A 27 8.84 8.41 -1.36
N HIS A 28 9.56 7.42 -1.87
CA HIS A 28 10.32 6.45 -1.09
C HIS A 28 11.53 7.06 -0.34
N SER A 29 11.96 8.28 -0.69
CA SER A 29 13.03 8.98 0.03
C SER A 29 12.51 9.83 1.20
N ARG A 30 11.22 10.14 1.20
CA ARG A 30 10.60 10.96 2.23
C ARG A 30 10.54 10.18 3.54
N LYS A 31 11.16 10.74 4.57
CA LYS A 31 11.07 10.20 5.94
C LYS A 31 9.61 10.13 6.36
N VAL A 32 9.12 8.93 6.67
CA VAL A 32 7.77 8.72 7.17
C VAL A 32 7.65 9.34 8.58
N PRO A 33 6.81 10.38 8.77
CA PRO A 33 6.74 11.09 10.05
C PRO A 33 5.99 10.31 11.15
N TYR A 34 5.49 9.10 10.86
CA TYR A 34 4.65 8.29 11.76
C TYR A 34 5.15 6.85 11.95
N SER A 35 6.42 6.57 11.68
CA SER A 35 6.99 5.25 11.97
C SER A 35 7.02 5.00 13.48
N THR A 36 6.42 3.89 13.94
CA THR A 36 6.34 3.47 15.35
C THR A 36 7.71 3.32 16.03
N PHE A 37 8.77 3.14 15.24
CA PHE A 37 10.14 3.18 15.74
C PHE A 37 10.70 4.61 15.61
N ASP A 38 10.43 5.42 16.63
CA ASP A 38 10.84 6.82 16.76
C ASP A 38 12.37 6.98 16.93
N GLN A 39 13.12 6.91 15.83
CA GLN A 39 14.53 7.34 15.83
C GLN A 39 14.71 8.69 15.15
N ARG A 40 14.66 9.76 15.96
CA ARG A 40 15.10 11.09 15.53
C ARG A 40 16.63 11.11 15.42
N LYS A 41 17.16 10.91 14.22
CA LYS A 41 18.60 11.06 13.98
C LYS A 41 19.00 12.54 13.96
N ALA A 42 19.56 13.02 15.05
CA ALA A 42 20.30 14.28 15.07
C ALA A 42 21.67 14.09 14.40
N LYS A 43 22.16 15.12 13.72
CA LYS A 43 23.51 15.12 13.15
C LYS A 43 24.52 15.18 14.30
N GLY A 44 25.30 14.11 14.49
CA GLY A 44 26.23 13.97 15.62
C GLY A 44 25.65 13.27 16.86
N GLY A 45 24.72 12.33 16.70
CA GLY A 45 24.11 11.52 17.77
C GLY A 45 25.10 10.63 18.54
N MET A 46 24.88 9.31 18.58
CA MET A 46 25.51 8.38 19.55
C MET A 46 27.04 8.45 19.67
N PHE A 47 27.75 8.84 18.61
CA PHE A 47 29.21 8.91 18.57
C PHE A 47 29.78 10.32 18.72
N GLY A 48 28.93 11.32 18.99
CA GLY A 48 29.32 12.71 19.12
C GLY A 48 29.96 13.29 17.85
N ILE A 49 30.64 14.44 18.01
CA ILE A 49 31.43 15.07 16.96
C ILE A 49 32.86 14.53 17.06
N LYS A 50 33.47 14.17 15.92
CA LYS A 50 34.87 13.69 15.85
C LYS A 50 35.82 14.65 16.59
N GLU A 51 36.83 14.09 17.26
CA GLU A 51 37.89 14.86 17.92
C GLU A 51 38.55 15.83 16.93
N GLY A 52 38.79 17.07 17.38
CA GLY A 52 39.25 18.19 16.55
C GLY A 52 38.15 19.07 15.94
N LYS A 53 36.87 18.68 16.00
CA LYS A 53 35.73 19.53 15.55
C LYS A 53 34.78 19.94 16.67
N ARG A 54 35.03 19.51 17.91
CA ARG A 54 34.30 20.05 19.06
C ARG A 54 34.70 21.52 19.16
N SER A 55 33.71 22.42 19.15
CA SER A 55 33.93 23.86 19.42
C SER A 55 34.24 24.05 20.91
N THR A 56 35.30 23.41 21.37
CA THR A 56 35.93 23.59 22.68
C THR A 56 37.26 24.33 22.52
N GLU A 57 37.49 24.96 21.36
CA GLU A 57 38.51 25.97 21.25
C GLU A 57 37.99 27.24 21.93
N PRO A 58 38.69 27.78 22.94
CA PRO A 58 38.26 28.98 23.66
C PRO A 58 38.19 30.24 22.78
N ARG A 59 38.49 30.15 21.48
CA ARG A 59 38.45 31.27 20.52
C ARG A 59 37.05 31.62 20.02
N HIS A 60 36.05 30.75 20.23
CA HIS A 60 34.66 31.05 19.89
C HIS A 60 33.92 31.59 21.12
N PHE A 61 34.22 32.84 21.48
CA PHE A 61 33.58 33.51 22.61
C PHE A 61 32.16 33.94 22.27
N LEU A 62 31.22 33.70 23.19
CA LEU A 62 29.87 34.24 23.15
C LEU A 62 29.93 35.78 23.10
N ARG A 63 29.28 36.37 22.11
CA ARG A 63 29.10 37.82 22.01
C ARG A 63 27.88 38.26 22.81
N VAL A 64 27.88 39.50 23.29
CA VAL A 64 26.73 40.10 23.97
C VAL A 64 25.51 40.07 23.03
N GLY A 65 24.49 39.30 23.41
CA GLY A 65 23.27 39.10 22.62
C GLY A 65 23.14 37.72 21.97
N GLU A 66 24.24 36.99 21.82
CA GLU A 66 24.28 35.64 21.27
C GLU A 66 23.57 34.68 22.25
N GLY A 67 22.55 33.95 21.78
CA GLY A 67 21.70 33.09 22.62
C GLY A 67 20.54 33.79 23.34
N THR A 68 20.45 35.13 23.30
CA THR A 68 19.36 35.88 23.98
C THR A 68 18.17 36.22 23.08
N GLU A 69 18.19 35.78 21.81
CA GLU A 69 17.24 36.22 20.79
C GLU A 69 15.80 35.70 21.00
N ALA A 70 15.60 34.71 21.87
CA ALA A 70 14.30 34.06 22.03
C ALA A 70 13.30 34.79 22.96
N ARG A 71 13.71 35.79 23.76
CA ARG A 71 12.79 36.46 24.71
C ARG A 71 12.52 37.94 24.42
N ARG A 72 13.35 38.61 23.62
CA ARG A 72 13.19 40.06 23.33
C ARG A 72 12.20 40.38 22.20
N ARG A 73 11.81 39.40 21.36
CA ARG A 73 10.76 39.56 20.34
C ARG A 73 9.35 39.21 20.83
N ALA A 74 9.16 38.88 22.11
CA ALA A 74 7.87 38.51 22.67
C ALA A 74 7.03 39.71 23.19
N GLY A 75 7.52 40.95 23.09
CA GLY A 75 6.84 42.12 23.68
C GLY A 75 6.79 43.41 22.86
N LYS A 76 7.54 43.54 21.76
CA LYS A 76 7.44 44.72 20.88
C LYS A 76 6.84 44.32 19.53
N ARG A 77 5.52 44.48 19.42
CA ARG A 77 4.89 44.67 18.10
C ARG A 77 5.55 45.91 17.46
N PRO A 78 5.99 45.89 16.20
CA PRO A 78 6.36 47.11 15.51
C PRO A 78 5.11 48.02 15.49
N GLU A 79 5.23 49.25 16.01
CA GLU A 79 4.10 50.15 16.14
C GLU A 79 3.51 50.48 14.75
N LEU A 80 2.21 50.24 14.60
CA LEU A 80 1.45 50.65 13.43
C LEU A 80 1.05 52.12 13.60
N PRO A 81 1.12 52.96 12.54
CA PRO A 81 0.72 54.36 12.63
C PRO A 81 -0.75 54.49 13.02
N LYS A 82 -1.04 55.33 14.01
CA LYS A 82 -2.39 55.59 14.52
C LYS A 82 -3.24 56.28 13.45
N ILE A 83 -4.29 55.60 12.97
CA ILE A 83 -5.32 56.20 12.12
C ILE A 83 -6.31 56.91 13.05
N VAL A 84 -6.37 58.24 12.94
CA VAL A 84 -7.32 59.09 13.66
C VAL A 84 -8.66 59.00 12.92
N HIS A 85 -9.67 58.35 13.50
CA HIS A 85 -11.05 58.49 13.04
C HIS A 85 -11.74 59.55 13.90
N GLY A 86 -11.98 60.71 13.29
CA GLY A 86 -12.71 61.83 13.87
C GLY A 86 -14.18 61.52 14.09
N LEU A 87 -14.73 62.21 15.09
CA LEU A 87 -16.14 62.29 15.47
C LEU A 87 -17.05 62.72 14.30
N GLY A 88 -18.25 62.15 14.27
CA GLY A 88 -19.44 62.67 13.59
C GLY A 88 -20.57 61.66 13.76
N GLY A 89 -21.71 61.94 14.39
CA GLY A 89 -22.49 63.17 14.33
C GLY A 89 -23.69 62.95 13.42
N SER A 90 -24.82 62.60 14.05
CA SER A 90 -26.20 62.55 13.57
C SER A 90 -26.57 63.43 12.35
N GLY A 91 -27.40 62.90 11.45
CA GLY A 91 -28.53 63.66 10.88
C GLY A 91 -28.70 63.68 9.35
N GLY A 92 -29.74 62.98 8.87
CA GLY A 92 -30.75 63.38 7.87
C GLY A 92 -30.39 64.06 6.52
N GLY A 93 -31.01 63.58 5.43
CA GLY A 93 -31.43 64.44 4.32
C GLY A 93 -31.24 63.93 2.89
N ALA A 94 -32.34 63.47 2.28
CA ALA A 94 -32.78 63.70 0.90
C ALA A 94 -31.81 63.63 -0.32
N ALA A 95 -32.05 62.59 -1.12
CA ALA A 95 -32.52 62.63 -2.52
C ALA A 95 -31.63 63.08 -3.71
N ARG A 96 -31.81 62.29 -4.79
CA ARG A 96 -31.73 62.58 -6.24
C ARG A 96 -30.41 62.31 -6.97
N SER A 97 -30.49 61.24 -7.79
CA SER A 97 -30.14 61.14 -9.21
C SER A 97 -28.78 61.62 -9.72
N GLY A 98 -28.11 60.70 -10.42
CA GLY A 98 -27.58 61.01 -11.75
C GLY A 98 -26.08 60.79 -11.95
N SER A 99 -25.80 60.05 -13.01
CA SER A 99 -24.60 60.11 -13.84
C SER A 99 -23.39 59.23 -13.47
N SER A 100 -23.28 58.21 -14.31
CA SER A 100 -22.07 57.56 -14.82
C SER A 100 -20.78 58.39 -14.78
N ALA A 101 -19.75 57.86 -14.13
CA ALA A 101 -18.36 58.07 -14.52
C ALA A 101 -17.50 56.91 -13.99
N GLY A 102 -16.64 56.38 -14.85
CA GLY A 102 -16.03 55.07 -14.75
C GLY A 102 -15.18 54.81 -13.51
N TRP A 103 -15.32 53.61 -12.97
CA TRP A 103 -14.33 53.01 -12.07
C TRP A 103 -13.11 52.59 -12.90
N ALA A 104 -12.18 53.52 -13.06
CA ALA A 104 -10.81 53.18 -13.42
C ALA A 104 -10.22 52.26 -12.34
N SER A 105 -10.13 50.98 -12.68
CA SER A 105 -9.45 49.92 -11.95
C SER A 105 -7.96 50.23 -11.81
N ARG A 106 -7.59 51.05 -10.81
CA ARG A 106 -6.23 51.04 -10.28
C ARG A 106 -6.16 49.95 -9.22
N GLY A 107 -5.74 48.76 -9.65
CA GLY A 107 -5.49 47.65 -8.73
C GLY A 107 -4.46 48.07 -7.67
N PRO A 108 -4.70 47.82 -6.37
CA PRO A 108 -3.66 48.02 -5.38
C PRO A 108 -2.67 46.86 -5.56
N THR A 109 -1.48 47.17 -6.07
CA THR A 109 -0.26 46.38 -5.93
C THR A 109 0.13 46.34 -4.44
N GLY A 110 -0.70 45.68 -3.64
CA GLY A 110 -0.43 45.32 -2.26
C GLY A 110 0.23 43.96 -2.24
N MET A 111 1.54 43.96 -1.99
CA MET A 111 2.37 42.79 -1.72
C MET A 111 1.59 41.73 -0.92
N LYS A 112 1.55 40.51 -1.46
CA LYS A 112 1.02 39.31 -0.80
C LYS A 112 1.89 39.01 0.43
N ARG A 113 1.65 39.71 1.54
CA ARG A 113 2.12 39.28 2.85
C ARG A 113 1.39 37.97 3.12
N GLY A 114 2.17 36.88 3.26
CA GLY A 114 1.66 35.52 3.37
C GLY A 114 0.46 35.45 4.30
N LEU A 115 -0.67 34.99 3.76
CA LEU A 115 -1.79 34.60 4.60
C LEU A 115 -1.29 33.46 5.49
N GLN A 116 -1.01 33.77 6.75
CA GLN A 116 -0.97 32.77 7.79
C GLN A 116 -2.36 32.13 7.78
N LEU A 117 -2.43 30.86 7.42
CA LEU A 117 -3.65 30.06 7.45
C LEU A 117 -4.22 30.16 8.86
N LEU A 118 -5.23 31.01 9.04
CA LEU A 118 -6.03 31.01 10.25
C LEU A 118 -6.64 29.62 10.39
N PRO A 119 -6.64 29.01 11.58
CA PRO A 119 -7.16 27.67 11.75
C PRO A 119 -8.61 27.63 11.27
N ALA A 120 -8.90 26.76 10.31
CA ALA A 120 -10.26 26.48 9.88
C ALA A 120 -11.07 26.08 11.13
N ARG A 121 -12.25 26.69 11.31
CA ARG A 121 -13.12 26.40 12.44
C ARG A 121 -13.55 24.93 12.36
N MET A 122 -12.89 24.06 13.12
CA MET A 122 -13.17 22.61 13.13
C MET A 122 -14.46 22.25 13.88
N LYS A 123 -15.05 23.20 14.61
CA LYS A 123 -16.29 23.00 15.35
C LYS A 123 -17.39 23.87 14.74
N PRO A 124 -18.61 23.35 14.58
CA PRO A 124 -19.74 24.16 14.15
C PRO A 124 -19.93 25.32 15.14
N PRO A 125 -20.38 26.50 14.67
CA PRO A 125 -20.68 27.61 15.54
C PRO A 125 -21.76 27.19 16.55
N VAL A 126 -21.64 27.69 17.78
CA VAL A 126 -22.65 27.47 18.82
C VAL A 126 -24.00 28.02 18.32
N PRO A 127 -25.12 27.28 18.51
CA PRO A 127 -26.45 27.76 18.16
C PRO A 127 -26.70 29.15 18.70
N ARG A 128 -27.36 30.00 17.90
CA ARG A 128 -27.59 31.40 18.31
C ARG A 128 -28.66 31.43 19.40
N ARG A 129 -28.63 32.44 20.28
CA ARG A 129 -29.64 32.64 21.34
C ARG A 129 -31.09 32.70 20.82
N GLY A 130 -31.30 33.14 19.56
CA GLY A 130 -32.61 33.19 18.91
C GLY A 130 -32.95 31.95 18.06
N GLU A 131 -32.03 31.00 17.95
CA GLU A 131 -32.23 29.74 17.22
C GLU A 131 -33.02 28.80 18.12
N ARG A 132 -34.27 28.54 17.75
CA ARG A 132 -35.11 27.59 18.48
C ARG A 132 -34.56 26.19 18.19
N PRO A 133 -34.30 25.36 19.21
CA PRO A 133 -34.00 23.96 18.96
C PRO A 133 -35.13 23.36 18.12
N THR A 134 -34.83 22.40 17.27
CA THR A 134 -35.83 21.62 16.53
C THR A 134 -36.62 20.78 17.54
N MET A 135 -37.54 21.44 18.24
CA MET A 135 -38.38 20.88 19.29
C MET A 135 -39.54 20.15 18.65
N GLY A 136 -39.94 19.03 19.25
CA GLY A 136 -41.13 18.30 18.80
C GLY A 136 -40.97 17.68 17.42
N LEU A 137 -39.77 17.18 17.07
CA LEU A 137 -39.60 16.32 15.90
C LEU A 137 -40.28 14.96 16.17
N HIS A 138 -41.61 14.95 16.18
CA HIS A 138 -42.39 13.73 16.25
C HIS A 138 -42.59 13.20 14.83
N SER A 139 -42.25 11.94 14.62
CA SER A 139 -42.61 11.28 13.38
C SER A 139 -44.12 11.14 13.31
N ALA A 140 -44.72 11.37 12.14
CA ALA A 140 -46.11 11.02 11.88
C ALA A 140 -46.34 9.50 11.79
N LYS A 141 -45.30 8.67 12.01
CA LYS A 141 -45.39 7.21 12.06
C LYS A 141 -46.23 6.78 13.26
N ASN A 142 -47.30 6.03 12.98
CA ASN A 142 -48.07 5.37 14.03
C ASN A 142 -47.33 4.10 14.48
N PHE A 143 -46.71 4.17 15.65
CA PHE A 143 -45.92 3.07 16.20
C PHE A 143 -46.77 1.85 16.58
N VAL A 144 -48.04 2.03 16.94
CA VAL A 144 -48.92 0.91 17.31
C VAL A 144 -49.20 0.04 16.09
N THR A 145 -49.63 0.65 14.99
CA THR A 145 -49.90 -0.07 13.74
C THR A 145 -48.63 -0.60 13.11
N SER A 146 -47.53 0.15 13.17
CA SER A 146 -46.26 -0.26 12.58
C SER A 146 -45.66 -1.46 13.31
N ASN A 147 -45.61 -1.42 14.65
CA ASN A 147 -45.10 -2.53 15.44
C ASN A 147 -45.98 -3.78 15.28
N ALA A 148 -47.31 -3.61 15.18
CA ALA A 148 -48.23 -4.69 14.89
C ALA A 148 -47.94 -5.34 13.53
N VAL A 149 -47.81 -4.55 12.47
CA VAL A 149 -47.48 -5.04 11.13
C VAL A 149 -46.10 -5.71 11.11
N GLU A 150 -45.09 -5.08 11.71
CA GLU A 150 -43.73 -5.64 11.81
C GLU A 150 -43.73 -7.00 12.53
N THR A 151 -44.53 -7.15 13.58
CA THR A 151 -44.65 -8.43 14.32
C THR A 151 -45.40 -9.49 13.52
N ILE A 152 -46.46 -9.12 12.80
CA ILE A 152 -47.24 -10.03 11.96
C ILE A 152 -46.42 -10.54 10.77
N LEU A 153 -45.64 -9.65 10.15
CA LEU A 153 -44.82 -9.98 8.99
C LEU A 153 -43.47 -10.63 9.38
N ALA A 154 -43.10 -10.63 10.66
CA ALA A 154 -41.87 -11.24 11.11
C ALA A 154 -41.91 -12.76 10.89
N VAL A 155 -41.01 -13.26 10.04
CA VAL A 155 -40.78 -14.70 9.91
C VAL A 155 -40.18 -15.22 11.22
N PRO A 156 -40.76 -16.25 11.86
CA PRO A 156 -40.22 -16.80 13.09
C PRO A 156 -38.80 -17.32 12.84
N ALA A 157 -37.85 -16.86 13.66
CA ALA A 157 -36.48 -17.38 13.59
C ALA A 157 -36.50 -18.89 13.88
N ASN A 158 -35.96 -19.69 12.95
CA ASN A 158 -35.85 -21.13 13.15
C ASN A 158 -34.83 -21.41 14.26
N ARG A 159 -35.33 -21.60 15.49
CA ARG A 159 -34.53 -21.78 16.72
C ARG A 159 -33.79 -23.11 16.78
N ARG A 160 -34.15 -24.08 15.93
CA ARG A 160 -33.56 -25.41 15.93
C ARG A 160 -33.12 -25.74 14.52
N ARG A 161 -31.82 -25.56 14.25
CA ARG A 161 -31.22 -26.17 13.07
C ARG A 161 -31.32 -27.68 13.26
N PRO A 162 -31.94 -28.43 12.32
CA PRO A 162 -31.89 -29.88 12.37
C PRO A 162 -30.43 -30.35 12.34
N PRO A 163 -30.12 -31.55 12.86
CA PRO A 163 -28.80 -32.13 12.72
C PRO A 163 -28.41 -32.17 11.24
N ILE A 164 -27.15 -31.86 10.94
CA ILE A 164 -26.64 -31.83 9.57
C ILE A 164 -26.47 -33.28 9.10
N ASP A 165 -27.24 -33.67 8.09
CA ASP A 165 -27.12 -34.98 7.43
C ASP A 165 -25.93 -35.00 6.48
N TYR A 166 -24.77 -35.49 6.94
CA TYR A 166 -23.54 -35.56 6.12
C TYR A 166 -23.64 -36.52 4.91
N LEU A 167 -24.63 -37.42 4.91
CA LEU A 167 -24.90 -38.35 3.80
C LEU A 167 -25.63 -37.69 2.63
N LYS A 168 -26.29 -36.55 2.85
CA LYS A 168 -27.07 -35.83 1.83
C LYS A 168 -26.28 -34.70 1.18
N LYS A 169 -24.94 -34.72 1.28
CA LYS A 169 -24.10 -33.78 0.54
C LYS A 169 -24.22 -34.06 -0.95
N GLU A 170 -24.31 -33.01 -1.76
CA GLU A 170 -24.41 -33.11 -3.23
C GLU A 170 -23.19 -33.83 -3.83
N ASP A 171 -22.03 -33.62 -3.22
CA ASP A 171 -20.75 -34.19 -3.66
C ASP A 171 -20.39 -35.50 -2.95
N PHE A 172 -21.34 -36.15 -2.27
CA PHE A 172 -21.06 -37.41 -1.60
C PHE A 172 -20.67 -38.49 -2.63
N GLY A 173 -19.48 -39.06 -2.46
CA GLY A 173 -18.93 -40.05 -3.39
C GLY A 173 -18.29 -39.46 -4.66
N ARG A 174 -18.31 -38.14 -4.85
CA ARG A 174 -17.56 -37.48 -5.92
C ARG A 174 -16.16 -37.09 -5.43
N VAL A 175 -15.17 -37.20 -6.31
CA VAL A 175 -13.82 -36.71 -6.05
C VAL A 175 -13.83 -35.19 -6.20
N PRO A 176 -13.34 -34.41 -5.22
CA PRO A 176 -13.30 -32.95 -5.32
C PRO A 176 -12.43 -32.43 -6.48
N ASP A 177 -12.88 -31.37 -7.15
CA ASP A 177 -12.22 -30.78 -8.33
C ASP A 177 -10.78 -30.32 -8.07
N TYR A 178 -10.48 -29.87 -6.85
CA TYR A 178 -9.15 -29.41 -6.49
C TYR A 178 -8.10 -30.53 -6.55
N LEU A 179 -8.50 -31.80 -6.37
CA LEU A 179 -7.55 -32.92 -6.46
C LEU A 179 -7.07 -33.13 -7.90
N ALA A 180 -7.91 -32.86 -8.90
CA ALA A 180 -7.49 -32.91 -10.29
C ALA A 180 -6.45 -31.81 -10.62
N GLN A 181 -6.62 -30.62 -10.03
CA GLN A 181 -5.65 -29.52 -10.15
C GLN A 181 -4.32 -29.90 -9.49
N VAL A 182 -4.36 -30.39 -8.25
CA VAL A 182 -3.16 -30.84 -7.52
C VAL A 182 -2.45 -31.98 -8.26
N GLN A 183 -3.19 -32.93 -8.84
CA GLN A 183 -2.58 -34.00 -9.63
C GLN A 183 -1.89 -33.46 -10.89
N ALA A 184 -2.47 -32.46 -11.55
CA ALA A 184 -1.85 -31.82 -12.70
C ALA A 184 -0.59 -31.04 -12.31
N GLU A 185 -0.64 -30.33 -11.18
CA GLU A 185 0.52 -29.61 -10.63
C GLU A 185 1.65 -30.56 -10.24
N VAL A 186 1.37 -31.62 -9.47
CA VAL A 186 2.36 -32.63 -9.08
C VAL A 186 2.94 -33.31 -10.31
N ARG A 187 2.13 -33.60 -11.34
CA ARG A 187 2.62 -34.18 -12.58
C ARG A 187 3.59 -33.23 -13.30
N ALA A 188 3.21 -31.96 -13.45
CA ALA A 188 4.06 -30.95 -14.09
C ALA A 188 5.36 -30.71 -13.29
N GLU A 189 5.28 -30.72 -11.96
CA GLU A 189 6.46 -30.60 -11.10
C GLU A 189 7.38 -31.82 -11.23
N ASN A 190 6.81 -33.03 -11.23
CA ASN A 190 7.60 -34.25 -11.44
C ASN A 190 8.30 -34.25 -12.80
N GLU A 191 7.62 -33.82 -13.87
CA GLU A 191 8.22 -33.67 -15.20
C GLU A 191 9.39 -32.67 -15.18
N MET A 192 9.23 -31.52 -14.52
CA MET A 192 10.29 -30.52 -14.36
C MET A 192 11.46 -31.07 -13.52
N VAL A 193 11.18 -31.80 -12.43
CA VAL A 193 12.22 -32.42 -11.59
C VAL A 193 12.95 -33.49 -12.39
N GLU A 194 12.25 -34.30 -13.18
CA GLU A 194 12.86 -35.30 -14.05
C GLU A 194 13.78 -34.66 -15.10
N GLU A 195 13.37 -33.55 -15.72
CA GLU A 195 14.19 -32.79 -16.65
C GLU A 195 15.42 -32.19 -15.95
N PHE A 196 15.23 -31.55 -14.80
CA PHE A 196 16.33 -30.95 -14.04
C PHE A 196 17.34 -32.00 -13.55
N VAL A 197 16.87 -33.14 -13.06
CA VAL A 197 17.71 -34.28 -12.66
C VAL A 197 18.44 -34.85 -13.88
N ARG A 198 17.75 -34.96 -15.03
CA ARG A 198 18.35 -35.43 -16.29
C ARG A 198 19.47 -34.49 -16.77
N GLU A 199 19.28 -33.17 -16.68
CA GLU A 199 20.28 -32.16 -17.03
C GLU A 199 21.45 -32.12 -16.04
N GLN A 200 21.19 -32.11 -14.74
CA GLN A 200 22.21 -32.05 -13.68
C GLN A 200 23.06 -33.31 -13.60
N MET A 201 22.44 -34.48 -13.72
CA MET A 201 23.18 -35.74 -13.65
C MET A 201 23.95 -36.01 -14.95
N GLY A 202 23.76 -35.20 -16.02
CA GLY A 202 24.43 -35.43 -17.30
C GLY A 202 24.17 -36.82 -17.86
N ILE A 203 23.07 -37.45 -17.43
CA ILE A 203 22.69 -38.80 -17.84
C ILE A 203 21.97 -38.65 -19.17
N SER A 204 22.72 -38.30 -20.21
CA SER A 204 22.42 -38.87 -21.51
C SER A 204 22.56 -40.40 -21.34
N ALA A 205 21.45 -41.11 -21.21
CA ALA A 205 21.41 -42.55 -21.44
C ALA A 205 22.24 -43.48 -20.50
N ILE A 206 22.41 -43.14 -19.21
CA ILE A 206 23.08 -44.00 -18.20
C ILE A 206 22.15 -44.34 -17.00
N ALA A 207 20.82 -44.30 -17.16
CA ALA A 207 19.88 -44.74 -16.10
C ALA A 207 18.80 -45.72 -16.56
N LYS A 208 18.94 -46.26 -17.76
CA LYS A 208 19.09 -47.71 -17.85
C LYS A 208 20.58 -47.94 -17.96
N GLU A 209 21.31 -47.90 -16.84
CA GLU A 209 22.36 -48.91 -16.75
C GLU A 209 21.59 -50.23 -16.77
N GLU A 210 21.35 -50.75 -17.97
CA GLU A 210 21.56 -52.17 -18.19
C GLU A 210 22.96 -52.39 -17.64
N ILE A 211 23.06 -52.74 -16.35
CA ILE A 211 24.22 -53.41 -15.82
C ILE A 211 24.51 -54.45 -16.90
N PRO A 212 25.63 -54.36 -17.64
CA PRO A 212 25.85 -55.26 -18.75
C PRO A 212 25.70 -56.66 -18.19
N GLU A 213 24.67 -57.39 -18.64
CA GLU A 213 24.47 -58.75 -18.17
C GLU A 213 25.74 -59.50 -18.59
N MET A 214 26.59 -59.82 -17.62
CA MET A 214 27.84 -60.54 -17.87
C MET A 214 27.50 -61.78 -18.70
N PRO A 215 28.19 -62.06 -19.82
CA PRO A 215 27.88 -63.23 -20.62
C PRO A 215 27.99 -64.50 -19.76
N SER A 216 27.13 -65.48 -20.02
CA SER A 216 26.99 -66.67 -19.14
C SER A 216 28.30 -67.43 -18.93
N GLU A 217 29.24 -67.33 -19.87
CA GLU A 217 30.58 -67.92 -19.79
C GLU A 217 31.45 -67.23 -18.73
N GLU A 218 31.49 -65.89 -18.73
CA GLU A 218 32.23 -65.12 -17.72
C GLU A 218 31.61 -65.27 -16.32
N GLN A 219 30.28 -65.41 -16.25
CA GLN A 219 29.59 -65.73 -14.99
C GLN A 219 30.01 -67.10 -14.43
N ALA A 220 30.11 -68.13 -15.28
CA ALA A 220 30.51 -69.47 -14.86
C ALA A 220 31.96 -69.49 -14.35
N GLU A 221 32.88 -68.83 -15.07
CA GLU A 221 34.27 -68.72 -14.62
C GLU A 221 34.39 -68.02 -13.26
N LEU A 222 33.61 -66.95 -13.05
CA LEU A 222 33.63 -66.22 -11.79
C LEU A 222 33.11 -67.08 -10.63
N VAL A 223 32.03 -67.83 -10.88
CA VAL A 223 31.46 -68.78 -9.91
C VAL A 223 32.46 -69.89 -9.57
N ASP A 224 33.17 -70.43 -10.55
CA ASP A 224 34.16 -71.48 -10.33
C ASP A 224 35.37 -70.96 -9.54
N LYS A 225 35.86 -69.75 -9.85
CA LYS A 225 36.91 -69.07 -9.08
C LYS A 225 36.46 -68.80 -7.63
N LEU A 226 35.20 -68.39 -7.43
CA LEU A 226 34.61 -68.18 -6.11
C LEU A 226 34.48 -69.49 -5.32
N LYS A 227 34.02 -70.57 -5.98
CA LYS A 227 33.94 -71.91 -5.37
C LYS A 227 35.31 -72.43 -4.97
N ALA A 228 36.33 -72.32 -5.83
CA ALA A 228 37.69 -72.74 -5.50
C ALA A 228 38.24 -71.97 -4.28
N LYS A 229 37.96 -70.67 -4.19
CA LYS A 229 38.34 -69.86 -3.02
C LYS A 229 37.58 -70.25 -1.76
N TRP A 230 36.30 -70.61 -1.90
CA TRP A 230 35.46 -71.06 -0.80
C TRP A 230 35.91 -72.44 -0.29
N ASP A 231 36.25 -73.36 -1.20
CA ASP A 231 36.81 -74.67 -0.87
C ASP A 231 38.13 -74.50 -0.12
N ASP A 232 39.05 -73.66 -0.59
CA ASP A 232 40.35 -73.38 0.07
C ASP A 232 40.18 -72.84 1.51
N VAL A 233 39.17 -72.00 1.72
CA VAL A 233 38.86 -71.44 3.05
C VAL A 233 38.19 -72.47 3.97
N ASN A 234 37.38 -73.38 3.41
CA ASN A 234 36.59 -74.34 4.19
C ASN A 234 37.18 -75.76 4.25
N CYS A 235 38.27 -76.05 3.53
CA CYS A 235 39.01 -77.30 3.65
C CYS A 235 40.04 -77.28 4.80
N ARG A 236 39.96 -76.29 5.68
CA ARG A 236 40.78 -76.13 6.88
C ARG A 236 39.92 -76.31 8.13
#